data_AF-A0A7S1T7L5-F1
#
_entry.id   AF-A0A7S1T7L5-F1
#
_cell.length_a   1.000
_cell.length_b   1.000
_cell.length_c   1.000
_cell.angle_alpha   90.00
_cell.angle_beta   90.00
_cell.angle_gamma   90.00
#
_symmetry.space_group_name_H-M   'P 1'
#
loop_
_entity.id
_entity.type
_entity.pdbx_description
1 polymer ?
#
loop_
_entity_poly.entity_id
_entity_poly.type
_entity_poly.pdbx_seq_one_letter_code
_entity_poly.pdbx_strand_id
1 'polypeptide(L)'
;AEDQDAMVTKLEGMQAKIQMVQALFKNKEEMEFVIATIPTQLAISESSRLLTSLRTSEIPCKRIVVNQCITDSTQHTYLKLKLKDQRRSMDVIRNDPALRALTQLEAPFLDMEVRGVPALQYFGQMVWGGAIEEMPRGEGRKYFMLGGKGGVGKTSSAASLGV
;
A
#
# COMPACT_ATOMS: atom_id res chain seq x y z
N ALA A 1 -26.64 -2.78 42.19
CA ALA A 1 -27.84 -3.16 41.44
C ALA A 1 -28.10 -2.14 40.33
N GLU A 2 -28.34 -0.86 40.65
CA GLU A 2 -28.58 0.20 39.65
C GLU A 2 -27.43 0.37 38.63
N ASP A 3 -26.17 0.27 39.06
CA ASP A 3 -25.00 0.37 38.17
C ASP A 3 -24.85 -0.84 37.21
N GLN A 4 -25.37 -2.01 37.61
CA GLN A 4 -25.38 -3.21 36.77
C GLN A 4 -26.49 -3.14 35.72
N ASP A 5 -27.68 -2.68 36.07
CA ASP A 5 -28.79 -2.50 35.13
C ASP A 5 -28.46 -1.42 34.08
N ALA A 6 -27.79 -0.33 34.49
CA ALA A 6 -27.30 0.69 33.56
C ALA A 6 -26.25 0.15 32.58
N MET A 7 -25.35 -0.72 33.05
CA MET A 7 -24.36 -1.41 32.20
C MET A 7 -25.03 -2.38 31.21
N VAL A 8 -26.00 -3.18 31.67
CA VAL A 8 -26.74 -4.13 30.83
C VAL A 8 -27.54 -3.38 29.76
N THR A 9 -28.29 -2.34 30.12
CA THR A 9 -29.04 -1.51 29.17
C THR A 9 -28.15 -0.90 28.10
N LYS A 10 -26.94 -0.46 28.47
CA LYS A 10 -25.96 0.10 27.52
C LYS A 10 -25.41 -0.97 26.55
N LEU A 11 -25.15 -2.18 27.05
CA LEU A 11 -24.72 -3.31 26.22
C LEU A 11 -25.82 -3.74 25.23
N GLU A 12 -27.06 -3.84 25.68
CA GLU A 12 -28.22 -4.12 24.84
C GLU A 12 -28.40 -3.04 23.76
N GLY A 13 -28.26 -1.77 24.12
CA GLY A 13 -28.30 -0.66 23.18
C GLY A 13 -27.17 -0.70 22.14
N MET A 14 -25.97 -1.14 22.51
CA MET A 14 -24.87 -1.35 21.57
C MET A 14 -25.13 -2.54 20.64
N GLN A 15 -25.65 -3.64 21.18
CA GLN A 15 -25.99 -4.83 20.40
C GLN A 15 -27.07 -4.52 19.35
N ALA A 16 -28.12 -3.78 19.74
CA ALA A 16 -29.18 -3.35 18.83
C ALA A 16 -28.63 -2.46 17.69
N LYS A 17 -27.71 -1.54 17.98
CA LYS A 17 -27.06 -0.71 16.96
C LYS A 17 -26.23 -1.53 15.99
N ILE A 18 -25.48 -2.52 16.48
CA ILE A 18 -24.68 -3.42 15.62
C ILE A 18 -25.60 -4.21 14.69
N GLN A 19 -26.70 -4.77 15.22
CA GLN A 19 -27.69 -5.50 14.42
C GLN A 19 -28.36 -4.62 13.37
N MET A 20 -28.71 -3.38 13.73
CA MET A 20 -29.27 -2.40 12.79
C MET A 20 -28.30 -2.10 11.64
N VAL A 21 -27.02 -1.87 11.95
CA VAL A 21 -25.99 -1.62 10.94
C VAL A 21 -25.78 -2.85 10.05
N GLN A 22 -25.76 -4.05 10.62
CA GLN A 22 -25.67 -5.30 9.84
C GLN A 22 -26.88 -5.49 8.91
N ALA A 23 -28.09 -5.18 9.37
CA ALA A 23 -29.30 -5.24 8.55
C ALA A 23 -29.24 -4.23 7.40
N LEU A 24 -28.79 -3.00 7.66
CA LEU A 24 -28.59 -1.97 6.64
C LEU A 24 -27.58 -2.42 5.58
N PHE A 25 -26.47 -3.06 5.97
CA PHE A 25 -25.49 -3.57 5.01
C PHE A 25 -26.03 -4.68 4.08
N LYS A 26 -27.16 -5.28 4.39
CA LYS A 26 -27.82 -6.27 3.53
C LYS A 26 -29.02 -5.70 2.76
N ASN A 27 -29.45 -4.48 3.08
CA ASN A 27 -30.58 -3.84 2.42
C ASN A 27 -30.19 -3.41 0.99
N LYS A 28 -30.72 -4.11 -0.01
CA LYS A 28 -30.43 -3.86 -1.44
C LYS A 28 -31.10 -2.61 -2.02
N GLU A 29 -32.06 -2.02 -1.30
CA GLU A 29 -32.77 -0.82 -1.72
C GLU A 29 -32.14 0.45 -1.13
N GLU A 30 -31.58 0.36 0.08
CA GLU A 30 -31.03 1.51 0.80
C GLU A 30 -29.50 1.60 0.77
N MET A 31 -28.81 0.49 0.46
CA MET A 31 -27.36 0.42 0.57
C MET A 31 -26.73 -0.18 -0.70
N GLU A 32 -25.65 0.43 -1.16
CA GLU A 32 -24.74 -0.14 -2.13
C GLU A 32 -23.29 0.15 -1.73
N PHE A 33 -22.47 -0.89 -1.68
CA PHE A 33 -21.03 -0.77 -1.55
C PHE A 33 -20.42 -0.45 -2.92
N VAL A 34 -19.54 0.56 -2.96
CA VAL A 34 -18.77 0.92 -4.16
C VAL A 34 -17.29 0.71 -3.89
N ILE A 35 -16.66 -0.18 -4.65
CA ILE A 35 -15.21 -0.41 -4.52
C ILE A 35 -14.48 0.77 -5.17
N ALA A 36 -13.48 1.32 -4.50
CA ALA A 36 -12.53 2.27 -5.10
C ALA A 36 -11.15 1.62 -5.18
N THR A 37 -10.51 1.69 -6.34
CA THR A 37 -9.22 1.05 -6.60
C THR A 37 -8.33 1.92 -7.50
N ILE A 38 -7.10 1.47 -7.75
CA ILE A 38 -6.18 2.03 -8.75
C ILE A 38 -5.74 0.92 -9.71
N PRO A 39 -5.32 1.22 -10.95
CA PRO A 39 -4.98 0.22 -11.96
C PRO A 39 -3.59 -0.40 -11.70
N THR A 40 -3.43 -1.12 -10.58
CA THR A 40 -2.21 -1.87 -10.24
C THR A 40 -2.59 -3.32 -9.90
N GLN A 41 -1.71 -4.29 -10.19
CA GLN A 41 -2.00 -5.72 -10.00
C GLN A 41 -2.37 -6.06 -8.55
N LEU A 42 -1.68 -5.43 -7.58
CA LEU A 42 -1.97 -5.62 -6.16
C LEU A 42 -3.37 -5.09 -5.80
N ALA A 43 -3.69 -3.85 -6.16
CA ALA A 43 -4.99 -3.25 -5.86
C ALA A 43 -6.14 -4.01 -6.54
N ILE A 44 -5.93 -4.52 -7.76
CA ILE A 44 -6.90 -5.37 -8.46
C ILE A 44 -7.13 -6.69 -7.69
N SER A 45 -6.05 -7.33 -7.25
CA SER A 45 -6.12 -8.59 -6.50
C SER A 45 -6.82 -8.41 -5.15
N GLU A 46 -6.52 -7.33 -4.43
CA GLU A 46 -7.17 -6.96 -3.18
C GLU A 46 -8.65 -6.63 -3.38
N SER A 47 -8.98 -5.86 -4.42
CA SER A 47 -10.36 -5.52 -4.78
C SER A 47 -11.20 -6.76 -5.12
N SER A 48 -10.59 -7.76 -5.78
CA SER A 48 -11.25 -9.03 -6.09
C SER A 48 -11.56 -9.86 -4.84
N ARG A 49 -10.63 -9.90 -3.87
CA ARG A 49 -10.85 -10.54 -2.57
C ARG A 49 -11.92 -9.81 -1.76
N LEU A 50 -11.92 -8.47 -1.79
CA LEU A 50 -12.96 -7.65 -1.16
C LEU A 50 -14.33 -7.97 -1.76
N LEU A 51 -14.49 -7.94 -3.08
CA LEU A 51 -15.76 -8.26 -3.74
C LEU A 51 -16.27 -9.66 -3.38
N THR A 52 -15.37 -10.64 -3.29
CA THR A 52 -15.71 -12.01 -2.86
C THR A 52 -16.26 -12.03 -1.43
N SER A 53 -15.64 -11.27 -0.53
CA SER A 53 -16.07 -11.14 0.87
C SER A 53 -17.43 -10.44 0.97
N LEU A 54 -17.63 -9.36 0.21
CA LEU A 54 -18.91 -8.64 0.15
C LEU A 54 -20.04 -9.55 -0.34
N ARG A 55 -19.80 -10.33 -1.41
CA ARG A 55 -20.78 -11.29 -1.95
C ARG A 55 -21.14 -12.38 -0.94
N THR A 56 -20.14 -12.92 -0.24
CA THR A 56 -20.34 -13.93 0.81
C THR A 56 -21.21 -13.40 1.95
N SER A 57 -21.02 -12.12 2.30
CA SER A 57 -21.82 -11.43 3.32
C SER A 57 -23.15 -10.85 2.80
N GLU A 58 -23.51 -11.13 1.54
CA GLU A 58 -24.72 -10.63 0.87
C GLU A 58 -24.82 -9.10 0.77
N ILE A 59 -23.67 -8.41 0.83
CA ILE A 59 -23.57 -6.96 0.74
C ILE A 59 -23.65 -6.56 -0.75
N PRO A 60 -24.66 -5.78 -1.18
CA PRO A 60 -24.78 -5.33 -2.56
C PRO A 60 -23.58 -4.48 -2.99
N CYS A 61 -22.91 -4.89 -4.06
CA CYS A 61 -21.80 -4.16 -4.65
C CYS A 61 -21.88 -4.29 -6.17
N LYS A 62 -22.23 -3.20 -6.86
CA LYS A 62 -22.42 -3.21 -8.33
C LYS A 62 -21.42 -2.34 -9.07
N ARG A 63 -20.77 -1.40 -8.38
CA ARG A 63 -19.88 -0.42 -9.00
C ARG A 63 -18.47 -0.51 -8.44
N ILE A 64 -17.53 -0.17 -9.33
CA ILE A 64 -16.13 0.02 -9.02
C ILE A 64 -15.66 1.35 -9.64
N VAL A 65 -14.98 2.17 -8.84
CA VAL A 65 -14.28 3.36 -9.28
C VAL A 65 -12.82 3.00 -9.46
N VAL A 66 -12.32 3.08 -10.69
CA VAL A 66 -10.89 2.96 -10.98
C VAL A 66 -10.29 4.36 -11.03
N ASN A 67 -9.60 4.74 -9.95
CA ASN A 67 -9.01 6.05 -9.77
C ASN A 67 -7.56 6.10 -10.29
N GLN A 68 -7.02 7.31 -10.45
CA GLN A 68 -5.65 7.58 -10.93
C GLN A 68 -5.37 7.02 -12.34
N CYS A 69 -6.40 6.89 -13.17
CA CYS A 69 -6.24 6.55 -14.58
C CYS A 69 -5.59 7.71 -15.34
N ILE A 70 -4.52 7.40 -16.07
CA ILE A 70 -3.88 8.33 -17.00
C ILE A 70 -4.56 8.17 -18.36
N THR A 71 -4.92 9.30 -18.96
CA THR A 71 -5.53 9.38 -20.29
C THR A 71 -4.56 9.99 -21.29
N ASP A 72 -4.82 9.81 -22.58
CA ASP A 72 -3.99 10.43 -23.63
C ASP A 72 -3.90 11.96 -23.50
N SER A 73 -4.98 12.59 -23.02
CA SER A 73 -5.04 14.02 -22.77
C SER A 73 -4.26 14.48 -21.53
N THR A 74 -4.03 13.59 -20.56
CA THR A 74 -3.38 13.93 -19.28
C THR A 74 -1.94 13.43 -19.18
N GLN A 75 -1.51 12.49 -20.03
CA GLN A 75 -0.20 11.82 -19.93
C GLN A 75 1.00 12.80 -19.85
N HIS A 76 1.02 13.83 -20.70
CA HIS A 76 2.15 14.76 -20.76
C HIS A 76 2.19 15.68 -19.53
N THR A 77 1.03 16.14 -19.08
CA THR A 77 0.91 16.95 -17.87
C THR A 77 1.21 16.12 -16.63
N TYR A 78 0.75 14.87 -16.60
CA TYR A 78 1.01 13.92 -15.53
C TYR A 78 2.52 13.73 -15.32
N LEU A 79 3.27 13.41 -16.38
CA LEU A 79 4.71 13.20 -16.25
C LEU A 79 5.43 14.45 -15.72
N LYS A 80 5.07 15.64 -16.22
CA LYS A 80 5.64 16.92 -15.75
C LYS A 80 5.35 17.16 -14.26
N LEU A 81 4.11 16.98 -13.83
CA LEU A 81 3.71 17.14 -12.43
C LEU A 81 4.39 16.10 -11.54
N LYS A 82 4.41 14.84 -11.97
CA LYS A 82 5.02 13.74 -11.22
C LYS A 82 6.51 13.97 -10.99
N LEU A 83 7.24 14.41 -12.02
CA LEU A 83 8.66 14.75 -11.90
C LEU A 83 8.89 15.95 -10.98
N LYS A 84 8.04 16.98 -11.07
CA LYS A 84 8.12 18.16 -10.18
C LYS A 84 7.90 17.76 -8.71
N ASP A 85 6.89 16.95 -8.44
CA ASP A 85 6.56 16.48 -7.09
C ASP A 85 7.63 15.54 -6.54
N GLN A 86 8.19 14.66 -7.37
CA GLN A 86 9.34 13.83 -6.99
C GLN A 86 10.54 14.69 -6.62
N ARG A 87 10.95 15.65 -7.46
CA ARG A 87 12.08 16.56 -7.14
C ARG A 87 11.87 17.27 -5.81
N ARG A 88 10.68 17.85 -5.62
CA ARG A 88 10.33 18.51 -4.35
C ARG A 88 10.44 17.55 -3.16
N SER A 89 9.96 16.32 -3.29
CA SER A 89 10.02 15.33 -2.20
C SER A 89 11.45 14.88 -1.92
N MET A 90 12.27 14.73 -2.96
CA MET A 90 13.69 14.41 -2.84
C MET A 90 14.45 15.53 -2.15
N ASP A 91 14.14 16.79 -2.47
CA ASP A 91 14.74 17.94 -1.80
C ASP A 91 14.33 18.00 -0.33
N VAL A 92 13.09 17.64 0.01
CA VAL A 92 12.67 17.50 1.41
C VAL A 92 13.49 16.41 2.11
N ILE A 93 13.64 15.22 1.52
CA ILE A 93 14.42 14.12 2.11
C ILE A 93 15.88 14.54 2.34
N ARG A 94 16.51 15.19 1.37
CA ARG A 94 17.92 15.61 1.44
C ARG A 94 18.17 16.67 2.50
N ASN A 95 17.18 17.54 2.76
CA ASN A 95 17.31 18.66 3.70
C ASN A 95 16.68 18.37 5.06
N ASP A 96 15.95 17.27 5.22
CA ASP A 96 15.34 16.88 6.49
C ASP A 96 16.44 16.58 7.53
N PRO A 97 16.46 17.25 8.69
CA PRO A 97 17.51 17.08 9.69
C PRO A 97 17.67 15.65 10.20
N ALA A 98 16.59 14.85 10.22
CA ALA A 98 16.60 13.47 10.66
C ALA A 98 17.02 12.49 9.57
N LEU A 99 16.83 12.83 8.29
CA LEU A 99 17.11 11.93 7.16
C LEU A 99 18.40 12.24 6.40
N ARG A 100 18.88 13.50 6.42
CA ARG A 100 20.02 13.96 5.61
C ARG A 100 21.34 13.23 5.85
N ALA A 101 21.48 12.58 7.01
CA ALA A 101 22.68 11.82 7.37
C ALA A 101 22.69 10.40 6.79
N LEU A 102 21.57 9.94 6.22
CA LEU A 102 21.45 8.60 5.64
C LEU A 102 21.98 8.59 4.20
N THR A 103 22.66 7.52 3.82
CA THR A 103 23.00 7.27 2.41
C THR A 103 21.72 7.08 1.60
N GLN A 104 21.52 7.94 0.60
CA GLN A 104 20.35 7.88 -0.26
C GLN A 104 20.58 6.92 -1.42
N LEU A 105 19.79 5.84 -1.49
CA LEU A 105 19.77 4.91 -2.60
C LEU A 105 18.52 5.14 -3.43
N GLU A 106 18.70 5.49 -4.70
CA GLU A 106 17.60 5.79 -5.62
C GLU A 106 17.27 4.55 -6.47
N ALA A 107 16.11 3.95 -6.24
CA ALA A 107 15.61 2.87 -7.09
C ALA A 107 14.86 3.47 -8.29
N PRO A 108 15.22 3.12 -9.54
CA PRO A 108 14.51 3.64 -10.71
C PRO A 108 13.07 3.09 -10.77
N PHE A 109 12.19 3.85 -11.41
CA PHE A 109 10.87 3.35 -11.76
C PHE A 109 11.01 2.25 -12.81
N LEU A 110 10.47 1.06 -12.52
CA LEU A 110 10.40 -0.04 -13.47
C LEU A 110 8.98 -0.13 -14.03
N ASP A 111 8.91 -0.31 -15.35
CA ASP A 111 7.71 -0.52 -16.14
C ASP A 111 7.02 -1.86 -15.82
N MET A 112 7.78 -2.82 -15.28
CA MET A 112 7.29 -4.12 -14.85
C MET A 112 7.57 -4.39 -13.36
N GLU A 113 6.71 -5.19 -12.74
CA GLU A 113 6.96 -5.69 -11.40
C GLU A 113 8.20 -6.58 -11.36
N VAL A 114 9.06 -6.37 -10.36
CA VAL A 114 10.25 -7.18 -10.12
C VAL A 114 9.85 -8.59 -9.65
N ARG A 115 9.81 -9.53 -10.58
CA ARG A 115 9.44 -10.93 -10.34
C ARG A 115 10.45 -11.90 -10.93
N GLY A 116 10.80 -12.91 -10.14
CA GLY A 116 11.78 -13.93 -10.52
C GLY A 116 13.23 -13.50 -10.26
N VAL A 117 14.13 -14.48 -10.25
CA VAL A 117 15.54 -14.29 -9.89
C VAL A 117 16.25 -13.29 -10.82
N PRO A 118 16.14 -13.37 -12.17
CA PRO A 118 16.84 -12.44 -13.04
C PRO A 118 16.42 -10.98 -12.84
N ALA A 119 15.13 -10.72 -12.63
CA ALA A 119 14.63 -9.36 -12.38
C ALA A 119 15.11 -8.82 -11.03
N LEU A 120 15.16 -9.68 -10.00
CA LEU A 120 15.68 -9.31 -8.68
C LEU A 120 17.18 -8.98 -8.72
N GLN A 121 17.97 -9.74 -9.49
CA GLN A 121 19.40 -9.46 -9.68
C GLN A 121 19.61 -8.12 -10.40
N TYR A 122 18.87 -7.87 -11.48
CA TYR A 122 18.91 -6.59 -12.18
C TYR A 122 18.51 -5.42 -11.27
N PHE A 123 17.41 -5.56 -10.52
CA PHE A 123 16.98 -4.56 -9.54
C PHE A 123 18.01 -4.34 -8.45
N GLY A 124 18.60 -5.41 -7.93
CA GLY A 124 19.62 -5.35 -6.90
C GLY A 124 20.87 -4.61 -7.36
N GLN A 125 21.31 -4.84 -8.60
CA GLN A 125 22.42 -4.09 -9.17
C GLN A 125 22.13 -2.59 -9.27
N MET A 126 20.92 -2.20 -9.66
CA MET A 126 20.53 -0.78 -9.76
C MET A 126 20.46 -0.08 -8.41
N VAL A 127 19.95 -0.76 -7.37
CA VAL A 127 19.74 -0.15 -6.04
C VAL A 127 20.97 -0.24 -5.15
N TRP A 128 21.60 -1.42 -5.11
CA TRP A 128 22.66 -1.74 -4.16
C TRP A 128 24.05 -1.72 -4.79
N GLY A 129 24.18 -1.81 -6.12
CA GLY A 129 25.45 -2.04 -6.80
C GLY A 129 26.56 -1.06 -6.40
N GLY A 130 26.22 0.23 -6.27
CA GLY A 130 27.18 1.27 -5.83
C GLY A 130 27.36 1.38 -4.31
N ALA A 131 26.51 0.74 -3.51
CA ALA A 131 26.44 0.90 -2.06
C ALA A 131 26.84 -0.36 -1.27
N ILE A 132 26.93 -1.52 -1.93
CA ILE A 132 27.36 -2.79 -1.32
C ILE A 132 28.73 -2.62 -0.64
N GLU A 133 29.58 -1.74 -1.17
CA GLU A 133 30.91 -1.53 -0.60
C GLU A 133 30.92 -0.79 0.73
N GLU A 134 29.89 0.02 0.98
CA GLU A 134 29.72 0.82 2.19
C GLU A 134 28.91 0.09 3.26
N MET A 135 28.29 -1.04 2.91
CA MET A 135 27.53 -1.86 3.86
C MET A 135 28.44 -2.53 4.89
N PRO A 136 27.92 -2.91 6.09
CA PRO A 136 28.70 -3.52 7.15
C PRO A 136 29.55 -4.72 6.68
N ARG A 137 30.86 -4.50 6.55
CA ARG A 137 31.87 -5.51 6.22
C ARG A 137 32.48 -6.14 7.49
N GLY A 138 33.26 -7.20 7.33
CA GLY A 138 33.99 -7.87 8.41
C GLY A 138 33.49 -9.28 8.73
N GLU A 139 34.28 -10.02 9.50
CA GLU A 139 34.03 -11.43 9.81
C GLU A 139 32.76 -11.62 10.64
N GLY A 140 31.99 -12.68 10.35
CA GLY A 140 30.74 -13.03 11.05
C GLY A 140 29.45 -12.69 10.30
N ARG A 141 28.32 -13.01 10.93
CA ARG A 141 26.98 -12.85 10.33
C ARG A 141 26.59 -11.38 10.26
N LYS A 142 26.01 -10.98 9.12
CA LYS A 142 25.40 -9.65 8.92
C LYS A 142 23.89 -9.78 8.88
N TYR A 143 23.20 -8.81 9.46
CA TYR A 143 21.74 -8.78 9.52
C TYR A 143 21.26 -7.45 8.93
N PHE A 144 20.35 -7.54 7.96
CA PHE A 144 19.72 -6.39 7.33
C PHE A 144 18.21 -6.48 7.53
N MET A 145 17.58 -5.38 7.91
CA MET A 145 16.13 -5.29 8.08
C MET A 145 15.60 -4.15 7.22
N LEU A 146 14.66 -4.47 6.33
CA LEU A 146 14.00 -3.48 5.47
C LEU A 146 12.59 -3.19 5.99
N GLY A 147 12.34 -1.94 6.36
CA GLY A 147 11.07 -1.45 6.91
C GLY A 147 10.45 -0.32 6.09
N GLY A 148 9.16 -0.05 6.30
CA GLY A 148 8.43 1.04 5.62
C GLY A 148 6.96 0.73 5.34
N LYS A 149 6.25 1.71 4.78
CA LYS A 149 4.79 1.64 4.50
C LYS A 149 4.43 0.54 3.49
N GLY A 150 3.15 0.15 3.43
CA GLY A 150 2.65 -0.78 2.41
C GLY A 150 2.84 -0.22 0.99
N GLY A 151 3.11 -1.10 0.02
CA GLY A 151 3.19 -0.73 -1.41
C GLY A 151 4.51 -0.10 -1.89
N VAL A 152 5.50 0.16 -1.02
CA VAL A 152 6.77 0.84 -1.40
C VAL A 152 7.86 -0.08 -2.00
N GLY A 153 7.58 -1.36 -2.23
CA GLY A 153 8.57 -2.28 -2.84
C GLY A 153 9.57 -2.92 -1.87
N LYS A 154 9.27 -2.97 -0.56
CA LYS A 154 10.16 -3.57 0.47
C LYS A 154 10.56 -5.01 0.17
N THR A 155 9.61 -5.84 -0.24
CA THR A 155 9.87 -7.27 -0.52
C THR A 155 10.82 -7.44 -1.69
N SER A 156 10.64 -6.66 -2.77
CA SER A 156 11.56 -6.66 -3.92
C SER A 156 12.95 -6.15 -3.52
N SER A 157 13.02 -5.10 -2.69
CA SER A 157 14.29 -4.58 -2.16
C SER A 157 15.01 -5.59 -1.26
N ALA A 158 14.28 -6.28 -0.39
CA ALA A 158 14.87 -7.27 0.52
C ALA A 158 15.31 -8.52 -0.23
N ALA A 159 14.48 -9.01 -1.16
CA ALA A 159 14.81 -10.17 -1.98
C ALA A 159 16.00 -9.88 -2.92
N SER A 160 16.07 -8.68 -3.51
CA SER A 160 17.19 -8.28 -4.38
C SER A 160 18.52 -8.13 -3.65
N LEU A 161 18.50 -7.85 -2.34
CA LEU A 161 19.71 -7.82 -1.52
C LEU A 161 20.29 -9.23 -1.27
N GLY A 162 19.46 -10.26 -1.40
CA GLY A 162 19.83 -11.66 -1.12
C GLY A 162 20.17 -12.50 -2.36
N VAL A 163 20.12 -11.94 -3.57
CA VAL A 163 20.35 -12.67 -4.85
C VAL A 163 21.51 -12.14 -5.66
#